data_AF-A0AAV3S8L0-F1
#
_entry.id   AF-A0AAV3S8L0-F1
#
_cell.length_a   1.000
_cell.length_b   1.000
_cell.length_c   1.000
_cell.angle_alpha   90.00
_cell.angle_beta   90.00
_cell.angle_gamma   90.00
#
_symmetry.space_group_name_H-M   'P 1'
#
loop_
_entity.id
_entity.type
_entity.pdbx_description
1 polymer ?
#
loop_
_entity_poly.entity_id
_entity_poly.type
_entity_poly.pdbx_seq_one_letter_code
_entity_poly.pdbx_strand_id
1 'polypeptide(L)'
;MSLGDAGYTSSDALGDAFFPLYEWLFDDSSDFVASVETKLAEARREETVELFLSRALGVGAIVGILLWIVGTLVGWVLFVTVINTESIIGLYIANDTLLAFINAIKVPALVLLTGLFFGSIGFAAGFGGLVGAPYMQAGERKREINMLLPDAIAFMYALSMGGMNQLEILSAMAKADDTYGEVALEFRSIVQETEYFDTDYPDGGA
;
A
#
# COMPACT_ATOMS: atom_id res chain seq x y z
N MET A 1 -13.69 20.38 -32.02
CA MET A 1 -14.03 19.81 -30.70
C MET A 1 -12.90 18.90 -30.29
N SER A 2 -11.97 19.42 -29.48
CA SER A 2 -10.96 18.62 -28.80
C SER A 2 -11.49 18.52 -27.37
N LEU A 3 -12.00 17.34 -27.01
CA LEU A 3 -12.28 17.01 -25.62
C LEU A 3 -10.92 16.71 -25.00
N GLY A 4 -10.59 17.46 -23.96
CA GLY A 4 -9.31 17.42 -23.28
C GLY A 4 -9.03 16.02 -22.74
N ASP A 5 -7.84 15.54 -23.09
CA ASP A 5 -7.08 14.54 -22.34
C ASP A 5 -6.81 15.11 -20.95
N ALA A 6 -7.82 15.06 -20.08
CA ALA A 6 -7.73 15.45 -18.69
C ALA A 6 -7.01 14.32 -17.93
N GLY A 7 -5.69 14.31 -18.05
CA GLY A 7 -4.77 13.69 -17.11
C GLY A 7 -5.04 12.22 -16.78
N TYR A 8 -5.09 11.34 -17.78
CA TYR A 8 -4.90 9.91 -17.50
C TYR A 8 -3.49 9.72 -16.97
N THR A 9 -3.33 9.63 -15.65
CA THR A 9 -2.01 9.51 -15.05
C THR A 9 -1.49 8.10 -15.29
N SER A 10 -0.17 7.93 -15.41
CA SER A 10 0.43 6.60 -15.56
C SER A 10 0.07 5.65 -14.42
N SER A 11 -0.28 6.20 -13.24
CA SER A 11 -0.80 5.46 -12.10
C SER A 11 -2.17 4.84 -12.35
N ASP A 12 -3.08 5.58 -12.99
CA ASP A 12 -4.44 5.11 -13.29
C ASP A 12 -4.39 4.04 -14.39
N ALA A 13 -3.53 4.27 -15.39
CA ALA A 13 -3.21 3.29 -16.44
C ALA A 13 -2.74 1.94 -15.91
N LEU A 14 -1.90 1.99 -14.89
CA LEU A 14 -1.35 0.80 -14.27
C LEU A 14 -2.42 0.07 -13.44
N GLY A 15 -3.26 0.81 -12.72
CA GLY A 15 -4.36 0.25 -11.94
C GLY A 15 -5.35 -0.50 -12.83
N ASP A 16 -5.78 0.12 -13.93
CA ASP A 16 -6.71 -0.50 -14.88
C ASP A 16 -6.14 -1.77 -15.52
N ALA A 17 -4.86 -1.74 -15.93
CA ALA A 17 -4.22 -2.88 -16.58
C ALA A 17 -4.08 -4.10 -15.66
N PHE A 18 -3.91 -3.88 -14.36
CA PHE A 18 -3.75 -4.95 -13.36
C PHE A 18 -5.03 -5.29 -12.60
N PHE A 19 -6.14 -4.62 -12.90
CA PHE A 19 -7.44 -4.89 -12.28
C PHE A 19 -7.92 -6.35 -12.45
N PRO A 20 -7.81 -7.00 -13.63
CA PRO A 20 -8.20 -8.41 -13.77
C PRO A 20 -7.34 -9.36 -12.92
N LEU A 21 -6.08 -8.99 -12.67
CA LEU A 21 -5.19 -9.75 -11.80
C LEU A 21 -5.56 -9.56 -10.33
N TYR A 22 -6.03 -8.38 -9.95
CA TYR A 22 -6.60 -8.12 -8.63
C TYR A 22 -7.84 -9.00 -8.39
N GLU A 23 -8.85 -8.96 -9.27
CA GLU A 23 -10.08 -9.77 -9.12
C GLU A 23 -9.79 -11.28 -9.04
N TRP A 24 -8.77 -11.74 -9.77
CA TRP A 24 -8.39 -13.15 -9.73
C TRP A 24 -7.66 -13.55 -8.44
N LEU A 25 -6.86 -12.65 -7.88
CA LEU A 25 -5.99 -12.93 -6.73
C LEU A 25 -6.68 -12.63 -5.40
N PHE A 26 -7.55 -11.63 -5.36
CA PHE A 26 -8.24 -11.16 -4.18
C PHE A 26 -9.75 -11.24 -4.42
N ASP A 27 -10.41 -12.02 -3.59
CA ASP A 27 -11.87 -11.95 -3.46
C ASP A 27 -12.22 -10.77 -2.54
N ASP A 28 -13.35 -10.11 -2.80
CA ASP A 28 -13.86 -8.98 -2.00
C ASP A 28 -14.08 -9.38 -0.53
N SER A 29 -14.25 -10.67 -0.27
CA SER A 29 -14.38 -11.24 1.06
C SER A 29 -13.06 -11.41 1.83
N SER A 30 -11.91 -11.03 1.23
CA SER A 30 -10.62 -11.28 1.85
C SER A 30 -10.33 -10.34 3.04
N ASP A 31 -9.96 -10.93 4.18
CA ASP A 31 -9.54 -10.18 5.39
C ASP A 31 -8.42 -9.19 5.10
N PHE A 32 -7.56 -9.49 4.12
CA PHE A 32 -6.49 -8.61 3.70
C PHE A 32 -7.02 -7.33 3.05
N VAL A 33 -7.92 -7.42 2.06
CA VAL A 33 -8.51 -6.25 1.39
C VAL A 33 -9.23 -5.38 2.40
N ALA A 34 -10.08 -5.98 3.26
CA ALA A 34 -10.79 -5.25 4.32
C ALA A 34 -9.82 -4.51 5.27
N SER A 35 -8.68 -5.14 5.60
CA SER A 35 -7.67 -4.50 6.45
C SER A 35 -6.98 -3.32 5.76
N VAL A 36 -6.70 -3.42 4.46
CA VAL A 36 -6.08 -2.33 3.68
C VAL A 36 -7.08 -1.19 3.48
N GLU A 37 -8.34 -1.50 3.16
CA GLU A 37 -9.43 -0.53 3.06
C GLU A 37 -9.57 0.28 4.35
N THR A 38 -9.62 -0.41 5.50
CA THR A 38 -9.65 0.23 6.81
C THR A 38 -8.47 1.18 7.00
N LYS A 39 -7.26 0.79 6.57
CA LYS A 39 -6.06 1.62 6.69
C LYS A 39 -6.01 2.77 5.71
N LEU A 40 -6.60 2.65 4.53
CA LEU A 40 -6.76 3.75 3.59
C LEU A 40 -7.73 4.81 4.16
N ALA A 41 -8.85 4.37 4.73
CA ALA A 41 -9.79 5.25 5.42
C ALA A 41 -9.13 5.94 6.64
N GLU A 42 -8.44 5.17 7.49
CA GLU A 42 -7.62 5.69 8.59
C GLU A 42 -6.43 6.55 8.13
N ALA A 43 -6.07 6.57 6.84
CA ALA A 43 -5.05 7.45 6.30
C ALA A 43 -5.65 8.64 5.53
N ARG A 44 -6.97 8.81 5.54
CA ARG A 44 -7.71 9.81 4.74
C ARG A 44 -7.32 9.78 3.25
N ARG A 45 -7.13 8.58 2.70
CA ARG A 45 -6.93 8.37 1.26
C ARG A 45 -8.29 8.27 0.59
N GLU A 46 -8.51 9.09 -0.44
CA GLU A 46 -9.76 9.12 -1.23
C GLU A 46 -9.84 7.99 -2.28
N GLU A 47 -8.77 7.22 -2.46
CA GLU A 47 -8.68 6.14 -3.45
C GLU A 47 -9.38 4.87 -2.97
N THR A 48 -10.11 4.20 -3.86
CA THR A 48 -10.74 2.91 -3.55
C THR A 48 -9.68 1.82 -3.34
N VAL A 49 -9.96 0.86 -2.45
CA VAL A 49 -9.00 -0.21 -2.11
C VAL A 49 -8.63 -1.05 -3.34
N GLU A 50 -9.57 -1.28 -4.24
CA GLU A 50 -9.39 -2.06 -5.47
C GLU A 50 -8.37 -1.40 -6.40
N LEU A 51 -8.53 -0.09 -6.69
CA LEU A 51 -7.62 0.67 -7.55
C LEU A 51 -6.23 0.80 -6.91
N PHE A 52 -6.20 1.00 -5.60
CA PHE A 52 -4.96 1.07 -4.84
C PHE A 52 -4.18 -0.26 -4.93
N LEU A 53 -4.85 -1.39 -4.69
CA LEU A 53 -4.22 -2.71 -4.72
C LEU A 53 -3.84 -3.14 -6.14
N SER A 54 -4.66 -2.85 -7.15
CA SER A 54 -4.31 -3.13 -8.55
C SER A 54 -3.06 -2.36 -8.98
N ARG A 55 -2.96 -1.08 -8.61
CA ARG A 55 -1.74 -0.29 -8.83
C ARG A 55 -0.55 -0.86 -8.08
N ALA A 56 -0.74 -1.27 -6.82
CA ALA A 56 0.34 -1.88 -6.04
C ALA A 56 0.84 -3.19 -6.66
N LEU A 57 -0.07 -4.03 -7.17
CA LEU A 57 0.26 -5.26 -7.91
C LEU A 57 1.03 -4.93 -9.18
N GLY A 58 0.60 -3.92 -9.94
CA GLY A 58 1.29 -3.50 -11.15
C GLY A 58 2.72 -3.04 -10.89
N VAL A 59 2.93 -2.19 -9.87
CA VAL A 59 4.27 -1.72 -9.51
C VAL A 59 5.12 -2.89 -9.00
N GLY A 60 4.56 -3.74 -8.13
CA GLY A 60 5.23 -4.94 -7.65
C GLY A 60 5.66 -5.87 -8.79
N ALA A 61 4.77 -6.11 -9.76
CA ALA A 61 5.04 -6.94 -10.92
C ALA A 61 6.17 -6.36 -11.79
N ILE A 62 6.13 -5.06 -12.09
CA ILE A 62 7.17 -4.40 -12.88
C ILE A 62 8.52 -4.49 -12.18
N VAL A 63 8.59 -4.11 -10.90
CA VAL A 63 9.83 -4.13 -10.11
C VAL A 63 10.34 -5.57 -9.96
N GLY A 64 9.44 -6.52 -9.73
CA GLY A 64 9.76 -7.94 -9.64
C GLY A 64 10.31 -8.49 -10.96
N ILE A 65 9.72 -8.17 -12.10
CA ILE A 65 10.21 -8.60 -13.42
C ILE A 65 11.57 -7.97 -13.73
N LEU A 66 11.75 -6.68 -13.45
CA LEU A 66 13.04 -6.01 -13.65
C LEU A 66 14.14 -6.65 -12.81
N LEU A 67 13.88 -6.90 -11.52
CA LEU A 67 14.84 -7.57 -10.64
C LEU A 67 15.02 -9.05 -10.98
N TRP A 68 14.00 -9.71 -11.53
CA TRP A 68 14.13 -11.08 -12.04
C TRP A 68 15.09 -11.13 -13.24
N ILE A 69 14.97 -10.19 -14.19
CA ILE A 69 15.89 -10.09 -15.34
C ILE A 69 17.32 -9.83 -14.85
N VAL A 70 17.49 -8.85 -13.96
CA VAL A 70 18.81 -8.53 -13.39
C VAL A 70 19.38 -9.72 -12.62
N GLY A 71 18.57 -10.37 -11.79
CA GLY A 71 18.96 -11.55 -11.01
C GLY A 71 19.34 -12.74 -11.89
N THR A 72 18.62 -12.95 -13.00
CA THR A 72 18.94 -13.98 -13.99
C THR A 72 20.25 -13.68 -14.70
N LEU A 73 20.49 -12.42 -15.10
CA LEU A 73 21.76 -12.00 -15.71
C LEU A 73 22.93 -12.17 -14.73
N VAL A 74 22.75 -11.75 -13.48
CA VAL A 74 23.77 -11.91 -12.43
C VAL A 74 24.04 -13.39 -12.16
N GLY A 75 22.99 -14.21 -12.00
CA GLY A 75 23.11 -15.65 -11.84
C GLY A 75 23.87 -16.29 -13.00
N TRP A 76 23.53 -15.92 -14.23
CA TRP A 76 24.19 -16.43 -15.43
C TRP A 76 25.69 -16.10 -15.43
N VAL A 77 26.06 -14.84 -15.18
CA VAL A 77 27.47 -14.43 -15.09
C VAL A 77 28.19 -15.21 -13.99
N LEU A 78 27.60 -15.31 -12.79
CA LEU A 78 28.22 -15.97 -11.65
C LEU A 78 28.48 -17.46 -11.88
N PHE A 79 27.48 -18.21 -12.35
CA PHE A 79 27.60 -19.66 -12.50
C PHE A 79 28.35 -20.12 -13.76
N VAL A 80 28.44 -19.26 -14.78
CA VAL A 80 29.20 -19.57 -16.00
C VAL A 80 30.66 -19.14 -15.90
N THR A 81 30.97 -18.03 -15.20
CA THR A 81 32.31 -17.42 -15.26
C THR A 81 33.08 -17.45 -13.94
N VAL A 82 32.40 -17.34 -12.79
CA VAL A 82 33.06 -17.12 -11.49
C VAL A 82 33.09 -18.39 -10.64
N ILE A 83 32.00 -19.16 -10.65
CA ILE A 83 31.84 -20.32 -9.77
C ILE A 83 31.99 -21.61 -10.57
N ASN A 84 33.02 -22.40 -10.26
CA ASN A 84 33.16 -23.75 -10.79
C ASN A 84 32.05 -24.63 -10.23
N THR A 85 31.07 -24.94 -11.08
CA THR A 85 29.86 -25.67 -10.69
C THR A 85 30.13 -27.19 -10.54
N GLU A 86 31.32 -27.67 -10.92
CA GLU A 86 31.71 -29.09 -10.85
C GLU A 86 31.66 -29.67 -9.42
N SER A 87 31.96 -28.88 -8.39
CA SER A 87 32.05 -29.38 -7.00
C SER A 87 30.78 -29.13 -6.15
N ILE A 88 29.79 -28.37 -6.64
CA ILE A 88 28.65 -27.93 -5.81
C ILE A 88 27.72 -29.07 -5.40
N ILE A 89 27.71 -30.18 -6.15
CA ILE A 89 26.90 -31.36 -5.83
C ILE A 89 27.88 -32.54 -5.78
N GLY A 90 28.45 -32.81 -4.60
CA GLY A 90 29.36 -33.92 -4.36
C GLY A 90 28.70 -35.31 -4.37
N LEU A 91 27.69 -35.51 -5.23
CA LEU A 91 26.99 -36.78 -5.35
C LEU A 91 27.76 -37.68 -6.33
N TYR A 92 28.26 -38.81 -5.82
CA TYR A 92 28.82 -39.87 -6.65
C TYR A 92 27.67 -40.65 -7.32
N ILE A 93 27.36 -40.30 -8.56
CA ILE A 93 26.30 -40.95 -9.34
C ILE A 93 26.94 -41.97 -10.26
N ALA A 94 26.65 -43.26 -10.04
CA ALA A 94 27.25 -44.38 -10.77
C ALA A 94 26.77 -44.55 -12.23
N ASN A 95 25.90 -43.67 -12.72
CA ASN A 95 25.33 -43.72 -14.07
C ASN A 95 25.71 -42.46 -14.85
N ASP A 96 26.59 -42.61 -15.84
CA ASP A 96 27.15 -41.52 -16.65
C ASP A 96 26.08 -40.72 -17.41
N THR A 97 25.02 -41.39 -17.88
CA THR A 97 23.90 -40.75 -18.60
C THR A 97 23.09 -39.84 -17.67
N LEU A 98 22.87 -40.27 -16.43
CA LEU A 98 22.17 -39.49 -15.41
C LEU A 98 23.01 -38.29 -14.95
N LEU A 99 24.32 -38.49 -14.80
CA LEU A 99 25.27 -37.43 -14.43
C LEU A 99 25.31 -36.33 -15.51
N ALA A 100 25.38 -36.70 -16.79
CA ALA A 100 25.36 -35.74 -17.90
C ALA A 100 24.08 -34.91 -17.95
N PHE A 101 22.91 -35.55 -17.73
CA PHE A 101 21.62 -34.86 -17.67
C PHE A 101 21.53 -33.86 -16.51
N ILE A 102 21.98 -34.26 -15.30
CA ILE A 102 21.98 -33.38 -14.13
C ILE A 102 22.89 -32.18 -14.35
N ASN A 103 24.10 -32.39 -14.87
CA ASN A 103 25.04 -31.30 -15.14
C ASN A 103 24.51 -30.32 -16.19
N ALA A 104 23.77 -30.79 -17.20
CA ALA A 104 23.16 -29.94 -18.20
C ALA A 104 22.03 -29.04 -17.64
N ILE A 105 21.24 -29.54 -16.69
CA ILE A 105 20.10 -28.79 -16.11
C ILE A 105 20.52 -27.93 -14.91
N LYS A 106 21.56 -28.34 -14.17
CA LYS A 106 21.98 -27.68 -12.94
C LYS A 106 22.25 -26.20 -13.10
N VAL A 107 23.05 -25.80 -14.09
CA VAL A 107 23.39 -24.39 -14.30
C VAL A 107 22.15 -23.56 -14.69
N PRO A 108 21.35 -23.95 -15.71
CA PRO A 108 20.08 -23.28 -16.00
C PRO A 108 19.14 -23.18 -14.80
N ALA A 109 19.00 -24.26 -14.02
CA ALA A 109 18.14 -24.29 -12.85
C ALA A 109 18.62 -23.32 -11.75
N LEU A 110 19.92 -23.26 -11.47
CA LEU A 110 20.49 -22.32 -10.52
C LEU A 110 20.33 -20.88 -10.96
N VAL A 111 20.55 -20.59 -12.24
CA VAL A 111 20.36 -19.26 -12.82
C VAL A 111 18.89 -18.82 -12.69
N LEU A 112 17.95 -19.69 -13.07
CA LEU A 112 16.52 -19.40 -12.91
C LEU A 112 16.12 -19.21 -11.44
N LEU A 113 16.66 -20.02 -10.54
CA LEU A 113 16.37 -19.91 -9.10
C LEU A 113 16.89 -18.58 -8.53
N THR A 114 18.09 -18.14 -8.93
CA THR A 114 18.59 -16.81 -8.53
C THR A 114 17.73 -15.69 -9.09
N GLY A 115 17.36 -15.77 -10.37
CA GLY A 115 16.42 -14.82 -10.97
C GLY A 115 15.12 -14.75 -10.17
N LEU A 116 14.50 -15.91 -9.90
CA LEU A 116 13.25 -15.99 -9.14
C LEU A 116 13.37 -15.42 -7.73
N PHE A 117 14.50 -15.66 -7.06
CA PHE A 117 14.78 -15.11 -5.74
C PHE A 117 14.88 -13.57 -5.75
N PHE A 118 15.61 -12.99 -6.71
CA PHE A 118 15.67 -11.53 -6.83
C PHE A 118 14.32 -10.94 -7.28
N GLY A 119 13.62 -11.62 -8.18
CA GLY A 119 12.30 -11.20 -8.64
C GLY A 119 11.25 -11.20 -7.53
N SER A 120 11.25 -12.23 -6.66
CA SER A 120 10.33 -12.30 -5.53
C SER A 120 10.64 -11.22 -4.49
N ILE A 121 11.91 -10.93 -4.21
CA ILE A 121 12.32 -9.79 -3.37
C ILE A 121 11.84 -8.48 -3.99
N GLY A 122 12.00 -8.30 -5.30
CA GLY A 122 11.55 -7.11 -6.01
C GLY A 122 10.05 -6.91 -5.94
N PHE A 123 9.29 -7.98 -6.17
CA PHE A 123 7.84 -7.96 -6.03
C PHE A 123 7.41 -7.63 -4.61
N ALA A 124 7.98 -8.32 -3.61
CA ALA A 124 7.66 -8.09 -2.20
C ALA A 124 7.99 -6.66 -1.77
N ALA A 125 9.11 -6.10 -2.22
CA ALA A 125 9.49 -4.73 -1.92
C ALA A 125 8.56 -3.71 -2.61
N GLY A 126 8.23 -3.91 -3.89
CA GLY A 126 7.36 -3.01 -4.64
C GLY A 126 5.90 -3.04 -4.16
N PHE A 127 5.30 -4.23 -4.11
CA PHE A 127 3.94 -4.42 -3.63
C PHE A 127 3.82 -4.12 -2.13
N GLY A 128 4.67 -4.75 -1.32
CA GLY A 128 4.64 -4.60 0.15
C GLY A 128 4.99 -3.18 0.61
N GLY A 129 5.89 -2.49 -0.09
CA GLY A 129 6.20 -1.09 0.21
C GLY A 129 5.01 -0.16 -0.01
N LEU A 130 4.28 -0.34 -1.12
CA LEU A 130 3.08 0.45 -1.38
C LEU A 130 1.96 0.13 -0.40
N VAL A 131 1.65 -1.16 -0.20
CA VAL A 131 0.62 -1.61 0.75
C VAL A 131 0.96 -1.19 2.19
N GLY A 132 2.23 -1.14 2.57
CA GLY A 132 2.66 -0.71 3.90
C GLY A 132 2.49 0.79 4.16
N ALA A 133 2.44 1.63 3.12
CA ALA A 133 2.34 3.08 3.26
C ALA A 133 1.10 3.55 4.06
N PRO A 134 -0.14 3.11 3.79
CA PRO A 134 -1.30 3.49 4.59
C PRO A 134 -1.20 3.05 6.05
N TYR A 135 -0.61 1.89 6.35
CA TYR A 135 -0.40 1.45 7.74
C TYR A 135 0.53 2.37 8.51
N MET A 136 1.59 2.85 7.87
CA MET A 136 2.52 3.81 8.47
C MET A 136 1.82 5.14 8.73
N GLN A 137 1.13 5.68 7.72
CA GLN A 137 0.42 6.97 7.83
C GLN A 137 -0.66 6.92 8.91
N ALA A 138 -1.52 5.91 8.90
CA ALA A 138 -2.53 5.71 9.93
C ALA A 138 -1.92 5.59 11.34
N GLY A 139 -0.78 4.91 11.45
CA GLY A 139 -0.04 4.80 12.72
C GLY A 139 0.53 6.13 13.21
N GLU A 140 1.05 6.96 12.32
CA GLU A 140 1.54 8.30 12.64
C GLU A 140 0.40 9.22 13.11
N ARG A 141 -0.72 9.25 12.37
CA ARG A 141 -1.94 9.98 12.75
C ARG A 141 -2.44 9.57 14.13
N LYS A 142 -2.59 8.26 14.37
CA LYS A 142 -3.00 7.72 15.67
C LYS A 142 -2.05 8.14 16.80
N ARG A 143 -0.74 8.13 16.55
CA ARG A 143 0.26 8.53 17.53
C ARG A 143 0.14 10.02 17.86
N GLU A 144 -0.03 10.86 16.85
CA GLU A 144 -0.23 12.30 17.00
C GLU A 144 -1.49 12.62 17.81
N ILE A 145 -2.62 12.00 17.46
CA ILE A 145 -3.88 12.13 18.22
C ILE A 145 -3.65 11.80 19.69
N ASN A 146 -3.05 10.63 19.99
CA ASN A 146 -2.84 10.21 21.38
C ASN A 146 -1.95 11.18 22.18
N MET A 147 -1.01 11.88 21.53
CA MET A 147 -0.13 12.83 22.19
C MET A 147 -0.79 14.20 22.41
N LEU A 148 -1.64 14.65 21.49
CA LEU A 148 -2.25 15.99 21.52
C LEU A 148 -3.65 16.02 22.15
N LEU A 149 -4.32 14.87 22.27
CA LEU A 149 -5.69 14.78 22.79
C LEU A 149 -5.87 15.39 24.19
N PRO A 150 -4.97 15.20 25.17
CA PRO A 150 -5.12 15.82 26.48
C PRO A 150 -5.12 17.35 26.44
N ASP A 151 -4.24 17.95 25.63
CA ASP A 151 -4.13 19.40 25.49
C ASP A 151 -5.34 19.98 24.76
N ALA A 152 -5.85 19.27 23.75
CA ALA A 152 -7.10 19.63 23.07
C ALA A 152 -8.30 19.62 24.02
N ILE A 153 -8.40 18.61 24.91
CA ILE A 153 -9.45 18.54 25.93
C ILE A 153 -9.34 19.72 26.91
N ALA A 154 -8.12 20.06 27.36
CA ALA A 154 -7.91 21.19 28.26
C ALA A 154 -8.33 22.53 27.62
N PHE A 155 -8.02 22.72 26.34
CA PHE A 155 -8.46 23.89 25.57
C PHE A 155 -9.98 23.98 25.48
N MET A 156 -10.64 22.91 25.05
CA MET A 156 -12.11 22.86 24.98
C MET A 156 -12.77 23.08 26.35
N TYR A 157 -12.17 22.57 27.43
CA TYR A 157 -12.64 22.81 28.79
C TYR A 157 -12.52 24.29 29.20
N ALA A 158 -11.39 24.94 28.89
CA ALA A 158 -11.20 26.36 29.16
C ALA A 158 -12.23 27.22 28.40
N LEU A 159 -12.51 26.86 27.15
CA LEU A 159 -13.52 27.47 26.30
C LEU A 159 -14.95 27.29 26.87
N SER A 160 -15.27 26.10 27.37
CA SER A 160 -16.55 25.82 28.04
C SER A 160 -16.74 26.66 29.30
N MET A 161 -15.70 26.77 30.14
CA MET A 161 -15.72 27.65 31.31
C MET A 161 -15.82 29.13 30.94
N GLY A 162 -15.36 29.50 29.74
CA GLY A 162 -15.53 30.83 29.15
C GLY A 162 -16.96 31.15 28.68
N GLY A 163 -17.90 30.21 28.81
CA GLY A 163 -19.30 30.39 28.48
C GLY A 163 -19.66 30.15 27.00
N MET A 164 -18.74 29.61 26.19
CA MET A 164 -19.06 29.25 24.81
C MET A 164 -19.97 28.02 24.74
N ASN A 165 -20.80 27.96 23.71
CA ASN A 165 -21.65 26.80 23.49
C ASN A 165 -20.87 25.61 22.89
N GLN A 166 -21.43 24.40 22.98
CA GLN A 166 -20.73 23.18 22.55
C GLN A 166 -20.33 23.18 21.07
N LEU A 167 -21.18 23.69 20.17
CA LEU A 167 -20.88 23.75 18.74
C LEU A 167 -19.75 24.76 18.44
N GLU A 168 -19.74 25.91 19.11
CA GLU A 168 -18.66 26.89 19.02
C GLU A 168 -17.33 26.32 19.49
N ILE A 169 -17.33 25.53 20.59
CA ILE A 169 -16.14 24.86 21.08
C ILE A 169 -15.61 23.85 20.06
N LEU A 170 -16.49 23.02 19.50
CA LEU A 170 -16.10 22.03 18.47
C LEU A 170 -15.58 22.73 17.20
N SER A 171 -16.22 23.83 16.77
CA SER A 171 -15.77 24.64 15.63
C SER A 171 -14.42 25.32 15.90
N ALA A 172 -14.21 25.83 17.12
CA ALA A 172 -12.94 26.43 17.52
C ALA A 172 -11.81 25.38 17.54
N MET A 173 -12.09 24.18 18.05
CA MET A 173 -11.17 23.04 18.02
C MET A 173 -10.82 22.61 16.58
N ALA A 174 -11.82 22.55 15.69
CA ALA A 174 -11.65 22.19 14.28
C ALA A 174 -10.83 23.20 13.46
N LYS A 175 -10.77 24.46 13.90
CA LYS A 175 -10.02 25.57 13.28
C LYS A 175 -8.61 25.75 13.85
N ALA A 176 -8.25 25.00 14.88
CA ALA A 176 -6.95 25.11 15.56
C ALA A 176 -5.97 24.01 15.13
N ASP A 177 -5.99 23.64 13.84
CA ASP A 177 -5.10 22.61 13.25
C ASP A 177 -3.63 23.00 13.29
N ASP A 178 -3.31 24.29 13.26
CA ASP A 178 -1.95 24.78 13.45
C ASP A 178 -1.33 24.40 14.82
N THR A 179 -2.16 24.18 15.84
CA THR A 179 -1.70 23.85 17.21
C THR A 179 -1.96 22.40 17.59
N TYR A 180 -3.10 21.85 17.16
CA TYR A 180 -3.56 20.53 17.59
C TYR A 180 -3.57 19.48 16.47
N GLY A 181 -3.10 19.85 15.28
CA GLY A 181 -2.81 18.95 14.17
C GLY A 181 -3.96 17.99 13.89
N GLU A 182 -3.65 16.69 13.92
CA GLU A 182 -4.59 15.63 13.59
C GLU A 182 -5.85 15.60 14.48
N VAL A 183 -5.76 16.04 15.74
CA VAL A 183 -6.94 16.12 16.62
C VAL A 183 -7.93 17.14 16.07
N ALA A 184 -7.47 18.32 15.64
CA ALA A 184 -8.33 19.34 15.03
C ALA A 184 -8.98 18.84 13.73
N LEU A 185 -8.25 18.04 12.93
CA LEU A 185 -8.78 17.44 11.71
C LEU A 185 -9.90 16.43 11.98
N GLU A 186 -9.85 15.67 13.07
CA GLU A 186 -10.95 14.81 13.50
C GLU A 186 -12.16 15.62 13.94
N PHE A 187 -11.97 16.68 14.74
CA PHE A 187 -13.06 17.59 15.11
C PHE A 187 -13.68 18.29 13.89
N ARG A 188 -12.89 18.57 12.85
CA ARG A 188 -13.39 19.11 11.58
C ARG A 188 -14.36 18.15 10.89
N SER A 189 -14.08 16.84 10.88
CA SER A 189 -15.02 15.84 10.32
C SER A 189 -16.35 15.87 11.07
N ILE A 190 -16.30 15.90 12.42
CA ILE A 190 -17.49 15.95 13.27
C ILE A 190 -18.33 17.20 12.99
N VAL A 191 -17.69 18.36 12.83
CA VAL A 191 -18.38 19.61 12.51
C VAL A 191 -19.00 19.56 11.10
N GLN A 192 -18.29 19.04 10.11
CA GLN A 192 -18.82 18.91 8.74
C GLN A 192 -20.00 17.94 8.67
N GLU A 193 -19.92 16.81 9.37
CA GLU A 193 -21.01 15.83 9.45
C GLU A 193 -22.25 16.43 10.12
N THR A 194 -22.07 17.21 11.19
CA THR A 194 -23.20 17.87 11.89
C THR A 194 -23.84 18.98 11.07
N GLU A 195 -23.08 19.76 10.30
CA GLU A 195 -23.64 20.76 9.37
C GLU A 195 -24.40 20.08 8.21
N TYR A 196 -23.95 18.92 7.73
CA TYR A 196 -24.62 18.19 6.65
C TYR A 196 -26.00 17.65 7.04
N PHE A 197 -26.18 17.23 8.30
CA PHE A 197 -27.48 16.74 8.81
C PHE A 197 -28.54 17.83 8.96
N ASP A 198 -28.18 19.11 9.09
CA ASP A 198 -29.13 20.21 9.25
C ASP A 198 -29.74 20.69 7.91
N THR A 199 -29.14 20.26 6.79
CA THR A 199 -29.56 20.67 5.43
C THR A 199 -30.47 19.70 4.68
N ASP A 200 -30.70 18.47 5.15
CA ASP A 200 -31.50 17.48 4.42
C ASP A 200 -32.50 16.70 5.31
N TYR A 201 -33.53 17.42 5.78
CA TYR A 201 -34.87 16.86 5.99
C TYR A 201 -35.90 17.81 5.38
N PRO A 202 -36.23 17.72 4.08
CA PRO A 202 -37.55 18.15 3.67
C PRO A 202 -38.52 17.18 4.32
N ASP A 203 -39.25 17.68 5.32
CA ASP A 203 -40.51 17.10 5.78
C ASP A 203 -41.28 16.58 4.57
N GLY A 204 -41.31 15.26 4.40
CA GLY A 204 -42.26 14.57 3.55
C GLY A 204 -43.65 14.69 4.16
N GLY A 205 -44.19 15.90 4.11
CA GLY A 205 -45.54 16.27 4.53
C GLY A 205 -46.38 16.65 3.32
N ALA A 206 -47.12 15.67 2.79
CA ALA A 206 -48.50 15.76 2.31
C ALA A 206 -48.94 14.41 1.73
#